data_AF-A0A955WM78-F1
#
_entry.id   AF-A0A955WM78-F1
#
_cell.length_a   1.000
_cell.length_b   1.000
_cell.length_c   1.000
_cell.angle_alpha   90.00
_cell.angle_beta   90.00
_cell.angle_gamma   90.00
#
_symmetry.space_group_name_H-M   'P 1'
#
loop_
_entity.id
_entity.type
_entity.pdbx_description
1 polymer ?
#
loop_
_entity_poly.entity_id
_entity_poly.type
_entity_poly.pdbx_seq_one_letter_code
_entity_poly.pdbx_strand_id
1 'polypeptide(L)'
;ARRAASASALSRLRRLAPLLAAAPLACTAPTSAPLLDAATVDMRVVVDSAPDTVVDGPPDAAPDAIVDAAEDAIVDAGPDAILDAVPDALIDMAPDAVVDATPDAQVDRGPPREACAGGIDEDGDGLTDCEDPDCHLSPPCFAVRETCDNGRDDDGDQLTDCDDAYCLGEPVCPAPDVDPFDNAALQARFDIDCAGCHGPIEPFAGLDLSAPFAAVVVGVRSLEVPALDRVKAGDRKLSYLFLKVTKRHLEVNGEGEPMPIDHPWTSADAERLGRWIDGL
;
A
#
# COMPACT_ATOMS: atom_id res chain seq x y z
N ALA A 1 -50.91 -38.06 33.14
CA ALA A 1 -50.75 -39.37 32.46
C ALA A 1 -50.48 -39.08 30.98
N ARG A 2 -49.23 -39.21 30.52
CA ARG A 2 -48.64 -40.41 29.87
C ARG A 2 -49.36 -40.74 28.54
N ARG A 3 -48.73 -40.42 27.40
CA ARG A 3 -48.00 -41.35 26.46
C ARG A 3 -48.99 -42.17 25.59
N ALA A 4 -48.79 -42.47 24.31
CA ALA A 4 -47.70 -42.41 23.33
C ALA A 4 -48.33 -42.67 21.93
N ALA A 5 -47.92 -41.97 20.86
CA ALA A 5 -46.91 -42.35 19.87
C ALA A 5 -47.26 -43.52 18.91
N SER A 6 -47.25 -43.22 17.60
CA SER A 6 -46.64 -43.99 16.48
C SER A 6 -46.92 -43.21 15.19
N ALA A 7 -45.97 -42.48 14.58
CA ALA A 7 -44.81 -42.92 13.81
C ALA A 7 -45.18 -43.71 12.55
N SER A 8 -45.11 -43.07 11.37
CA SER A 8 -44.10 -43.38 10.32
C SER A 8 -44.48 -42.93 8.91
N ALA A 9 -43.43 -42.50 8.20
CA ALA A 9 -43.22 -42.59 6.76
C ALA A 9 -43.87 -41.54 5.83
N LEU A 10 -43.08 -40.53 5.46
CA LEU A 10 -42.65 -40.22 4.07
C LEU A 10 -41.83 -38.91 4.12
N SER A 11 -40.53 -39.02 4.42
CA SER A 11 -39.44 -38.91 3.44
C SER A 11 -39.39 -37.53 2.76
N ARG A 12 -38.74 -36.55 3.39
CA ARG A 12 -37.35 -36.12 3.06
C ARG A 12 -37.12 -35.84 1.57
N LEU A 13 -37.77 -34.82 1.02
CA LEU A 13 -37.23 -34.07 -0.11
C LEU A 13 -36.26 -33.01 0.41
N ARG A 14 -35.00 -33.43 0.63
CA ARG A 14 -33.85 -32.53 0.69
C ARG A 14 -33.75 -31.86 -0.68
N ARG A 15 -34.26 -30.63 -0.81
CA ARG A 15 -33.84 -29.75 -1.90
C ARG A 15 -32.39 -29.34 -1.59
N LEU A 16 -31.46 -30.02 -2.24
CA LEU A 16 -30.12 -29.50 -2.47
C LEU A 16 -30.29 -28.23 -3.31
N ALA A 17 -30.38 -27.08 -2.65
CA ALA A 17 -30.08 -25.82 -3.30
C ALA A 17 -28.56 -25.81 -3.52
N PRO A 18 -28.05 -25.60 -4.74
CA PRO A 18 -26.64 -25.37 -4.90
C PRO A 18 -26.34 -24.02 -4.24
N LEU A 19 -25.45 -24.04 -3.26
CA LEU A 19 -24.66 -22.88 -2.87
C LEU A 19 -23.82 -22.50 -4.11
N LEU A 20 -24.42 -21.77 -5.05
CA LEU A 20 -23.65 -20.86 -5.87
C LEU A 20 -23.26 -19.71 -4.94
N ALA A 21 -22.09 -19.83 -4.35
CA ALA A 21 -21.35 -18.65 -3.94
C ALA A 21 -21.26 -17.76 -5.19
N ALA A 22 -21.94 -16.63 -5.18
CA ALA A 22 -21.61 -15.54 -6.08
C ALA A 22 -20.15 -15.19 -5.76
N ALA A 23 -19.24 -15.61 -6.63
CA ALA A 23 -17.92 -15.00 -6.69
C ALA A 23 -18.17 -13.49 -6.85
N PRO A 24 -17.43 -12.61 -6.14
CA PRO A 24 -17.56 -11.19 -6.38
C PRO A 24 -17.25 -10.99 -7.87
N LEU A 25 -18.23 -10.48 -8.62
CA LEU A 25 -17.99 -9.94 -9.95
C LEU A 25 -17.05 -8.75 -9.72
N ALA A 26 -15.76 -9.02 -9.70
CA ALA A 26 -14.75 -7.98 -9.84
C ALA A 26 -15.03 -7.28 -11.16
N CYS A 27 -14.79 -5.97 -11.19
CA CYS A 27 -14.81 -5.15 -12.38
C CYS A 27 -13.74 -5.62 -13.38
N THR A 28 -13.96 -6.75 -14.04
CA THR A 28 -13.07 -7.17 -15.12
C THR A 28 -13.38 -6.27 -16.32
N ALA A 29 -12.48 -5.32 -16.60
CA ALA A 29 -12.51 -4.50 -17.80
C ALA A 29 -12.76 -5.35 -19.06
N PRO A 30 -13.48 -4.84 -20.08
CA PRO A 30 -13.59 -5.56 -21.34
C PRO A 30 -12.19 -5.69 -21.96
N THR A 31 -11.73 -6.93 -22.17
CA THR A 31 -10.53 -7.20 -22.95
C THR A 31 -10.75 -6.69 -24.38
N SER A 32 -9.89 -5.76 -24.80
CA SER A 32 -9.84 -5.26 -26.17
C SER A 32 -9.65 -6.43 -27.15
N ALA A 33 -10.70 -6.78 -27.89
CA ALA A 33 -10.59 -7.73 -28.98
C ALA A 33 -9.79 -7.09 -30.14
N PRO A 34 -8.72 -7.72 -30.66
CA PRO A 34 -8.06 -7.23 -31.85
C PRO A 34 -8.94 -7.50 -33.07
N LEU A 35 -9.07 -6.50 -33.95
CA LEU A 35 -9.68 -6.62 -35.26
C LEU A 35 -8.92 -7.70 -36.07
N LEU A 36 -9.61 -8.80 -36.40
CA LEU A 36 -9.12 -9.82 -37.33
C LEU A 36 -9.23 -9.29 -38.76
N ASP A 37 -8.09 -9.08 -39.41
CA ASP A 37 -8.00 -9.02 -40.87
C ASP A 37 -7.54 -10.37 -41.42
N ALA A 38 -8.17 -10.78 -42.51
CA ALA A 38 -8.08 -12.12 -43.08
C ALA A 38 -6.98 -12.19 -44.16
N ALA A 39 -6.00 -13.08 -43.98
CA ALA A 39 -5.21 -13.61 -45.09
C ALA A 39 -4.61 -14.99 -44.75
N THR A 40 -5.02 -15.99 -45.53
CA THR A 40 -4.57 -17.38 -45.57
C THR A 40 -3.15 -17.52 -46.12
N VAL A 41 -2.30 -18.41 -45.57
CA VAL A 41 -1.51 -19.41 -46.33
C VAL A 41 -1.14 -20.59 -45.42
N ASP A 42 -1.38 -21.77 -45.96
CA ASP A 42 -1.15 -23.13 -45.48
C ASP A 42 0.28 -23.59 -45.84
N MET A 43 1.01 -24.27 -44.95
CA MET A 43 2.04 -25.23 -45.35
C MET A 43 2.31 -26.26 -44.24
N ARG A 44 1.75 -27.46 -44.42
CA ARG A 44 2.12 -28.72 -43.76
C ARG A 44 3.58 -29.10 -44.04
N VAL A 45 4.28 -29.61 -43.01
CA VAL A 45 5.24 -30.71 -43.15
C VAL A 45 5.03 -31.69 -41.98
N VAL A 46 4.81 -32.95 -42.32
CA VAL A 46 4.72 -34.11 -41.43
C VAL A 46 6.02 -34.90 -41.61
N VAL A 47 6.70 -35.28 -40.54
CA VAL A 47 7.45 -36.55 -40.48
C VAL A 47 7.32 -37.14 -39.08
N ASP A 48 6.91 -38.40 -39.08
CA ASP A 48 6.56 -39.31 -37.99
C ASP A 48 7.76 -40.19 -37.58
N SER A 49 7.64 -40.85 -36.42
CA SER A 49 8.21 -42.16 -36.03
C SER A 49 9.28 -42.19 -34.91
N ALA A 50 8.84 -42.66 -33.74
CA ALA A 50 9.61 -43.43 -32.73
C ALA A 50 9.69 -44.94 -33.17
N PRO A 51 10.13 -45.97 -32.39
CA PRO A 51 10.62 -46.01 -30.98
C PRO A 51 11.76 -47.03 -30.65
N ASP A 52 12.08 -47.13 -29.35
CA ASP A 52 12.58 -48.27 -28.51
C ASP A 52 13.96 -48.93 -28.71
N THR A 53 14.75 -49.02 -27.62
CA THR A 53 15.06 -50.29 -26.89
C THR A 53 16.05 -50.11 -25.71
N VAL A 54 15.69 -50.73 -24.57
CA VAL A 54 16.48 -51.07 -23.35
C VAL A 54 17.00 -52.52 -23.58
N VAL A 55 18.13 -53.07 -23.13
CA VAL A 55 18.67 -53.42 -21.78
C VAL A 55 20.11 -53.97 -22.07
N ASP A 56 21.17 -53.69 -21.29
CA ASP A 56 21.75 -54.64 -20.31
C ASP A 56 22.96 -54.00 -19.58
N GLY A 57 23.00 -54.22 -18.26
CA GLY A 57 24.03 -53.75 -17.31
C GLY A 57 25.23 -54.71 -17.11
N PRO A 58 26.05 -54.52 -16.05
CA PRO A 58 27.51 -54.35 -16.16
C PRO A 58 28.30 -55.52 -15.47
N PRO A 59 29.62 -55.47 -15.14
CA PRO A 59 30.26 -54.48 -14.25
C PRO A 59 31.74 -54.05 -14.56
N ASP A 60 32.18 -53.07 -13.75
CA ASP A 60 33.56 -52.74 -13.30
C ASP A 60 34.59 -52.12 -14.26
N ALA A 61 34.93 -50.84 -14.04
CA ALA A 61 36.07 -50.45 -13.20
C ALA A 61 36.34 -48.92 -13.18
N ALA A 62 36.34 -48.38 -11.95
CA ALA A 62 37.15 -47.27 -11.41
C ALA A 62 36.83 -45.80 -11.76
N PRO A 63 37.07 -44.86 -10.81
CA PRO A 63 36.06 -43.84 -10.50
C PRO A 63 36.57 -42.38 -10.37
N ASP A 64 35.62 -41.50 -10.05
CA ASP A 64 35.71 -40.23 -9.30
C ASP A 64 36.13 -38.92 -9.99
N ALA A 65 35.14 -38.05 -10.19
CA ALA A 65 35.16 -36.65 -9.73
C ALA A 65 33.79 -35.96 -9.94
N ILE A 66 32.93 -35.96 -8.91
CA ILE A 66 31.97 -34.87 -8.69
C ILE A 66 31.79 -34.65 -7.19
N VAL A 67 31.95 -33.37 -6.80
CA VAL A 67 31.40 -32.63 -5.66
C VAL A 67 31.09 -33.35 -4.35
N ASP A 68 31.58 -32.82 -3.23
CA ASP A 68 30.66 -32.17 -2.28
C ASP A 68 31.40 -31.43 -1.16
N ALA A 69 30.73 -30.36 -0.72
CA ALA A 69 30.99 -29.66 0.52
C ALA A 69 30.68 -30.55 1.73
N ALA A 70 31.53 -30.53 2.74
CA ALA A 70 31.12 -30.61 4.14
C ALA A 70 32.32 -30.26 5.03
N GLU A 71 31.98 -29.49 6.05
CA GLU A 71 32.75 -29.19 7.23
C GLU A 71 33.31 -30.47 7.86
N ASP A 72 34.56 -30.46 8.30
CA ASP A 72 34.88 -31.09 9.58
C ASP A 72 36.27 -30.69 10.12
N ALA A 73 36.28 -30.51 11.43
CA ALA A 73 37.41 -30.69 12.34
C ALA A 73 38.49 -29.60 12.42
N ILE A 74 38.19 -28.61 13.28
CA ILE A 74 39.15 -28.11 14.26
C ILE A 74 39.57 -29.29 15.16
N VAL A 75 40.83 -29.73 15.08
CA VAL A 75 41.49 -30.54 16.12
C VAL A 75 42.90 -29.98 16.36
N ASP A 76 42.97 -29.13 17.37
CA ASP A 76 43.95 -29.19 18.47
C ASP A 76 45.45 -29.33 18.11
N ALA A 77 46.13 -28.19 17.94
CA ALA A 77 47.53 -28.03 18.33
C ALA A 77 47.79 -26.58 18.77
N GLY A 78 48.35 -26.45 19.98
CA GLY A 78 48.51 -25.23 20.76
C GLY A 78 49.51 -24.17 20.22
N PRO A 79 49.78 -23.14 21.06
CA PRO A 79 50.20 -21.83 20.61
C PRO A 79 51.71 -21.78 20.44
N ASP A 80 52.24 -21.70 19.22
CA ASP A 80 53.64 -21.26 18.96
C ASP A 80 53.98 -21.07 17.45
N ALA A 81 53.02 -20.68 16.61
CA ALA A 81 53.27 -20.56 15.16
C ALA A 81 52.82 -19.22 14.53
N ILE A 82 52.81 -18.13 15.31
CA ILE A 82 52.71 -16.75 14.77
C ILE A 82 53.84 -15.88 15.35
N LEU A 83 55.07 -16.38 15.25
CA LEU A 83 56.29 -15.59 15.31
C LEU A 83 57.18 -16.09 14.18
N ASP A 84 57.03 -15.56 12.96
CA ASP A 84 58.10 -15.57 11.95
C ASP A 84 57.79 -14.76 10.67
N ALA A 85 56.95 -13.72 10.75
CA ALA A 85 56.64 -12.85 9.60
C ALA A 85 56.85 -11.36 9.88
N VAL A 86 57.80 -11.00 10.74
CA VAL A 86 58.26 -9.62 10.87
C VAL A 86 59.77 -9.56 10.62
N PRO A 87 60.24 -9.14 9.44
CA PRO A 87 61.63 -8.78 9.29
C PRO A 87 61.91 -7.44 9.99
N ASP A 88 62.98 -7.45 10.76
CA ASP A 88 63.59 -6.35 11.51
C ASP A 88 63.77 -5.08 10.67
N ALA A 89 62.87 -4.12 10.88
CA ALA A 89 63.14 -2.72 10.62
C ALA A 89 62.53 -1.86 11.73
N LEU A 90 63.39 -1.58 12.71
CA LEU A 90 63.41 -0.36 13.53
C LEU A 90 62.54 -0.34 14.79
N ILE A 91 63.11 -0.99 15.80
CA ILE A 91 63.22 -0.48 17.18
C ILE A 91 63.74 0.97 17.16
N ASP A 92 63.02 1.91 17.80
CA ASP A 92 63.53 2.86 18.81
C ASP A 92 62.54 4.02 19.03
N MET A 93 61.65 3.89 20.01
CA MET A 93 61.09 4.99 20.84
C MET A 93 60.10 4.39 21.85
N ALA A 94 60.65 3.75 22.89
CA ALA A 94 59.96 3.69 24.17
C ALA A 94 60.32 4.96 24.96
N PRO A 95 59.59 5.33 26.02
CA PRO A 95 58.23 5.88 25.99
C PRO A 95 58.20 7.18 26.81
N ASP A 96 57.84 8.31 26.22
CA ASP A 96 57.60 9.54 26.99
C ASP A 96 56.25 10.13 26.63
N ALA A 97 55.48 10.41 27.68
CA ALA A 97 54.19 11.10 27.69
C ALA A 97 52.95 10.28 27.29
N VAL A 98 52.59 9.35 28.17
CA VAL A 98 51.20 9.17 28.60
C VAL A 98 50.64 10.52 29.07
N VAL A 99 50.14 11.31 28.14
CA VAL A 99 49.09 12.29 28.42
C VAL A 99 48.14 12.28 27.25
N ASP A 100 46.90 12.00 27.61
CA ASP A 100 45.70 12.49 26.93
C ASP A 100 45.15 11.64 25.77
N ALA A 101 44.51 10.52 26.14
CA ALA A 101 43.37 9.99 25.41
C ALA A 101 42.56 9.04 26.33
N THR A 102 41.73 9.62 27.19
CA THR A 102 40.37 9.10 27.36
C THR A 102 39.47 10.11 26.67
N PRO A 103 38.51 9.73 25.78
CA PRO A 103 37.63 8.59 25.99
C PRO A 103 37.19 7.85 24.70
N ASP A 104 37.64 6.61 24.48
CA ASP A 104 36.95 5.70 23.56
C ASP A 104 36.30 4.55 24.33
N ALA A 105 35.53 4.93 25.34
CA ALA A 105 34.36 4.16 25.72
C ALA A 105 33.19 4.70 24.88
N GLN A 106 33.15 4.32 23.60
CA GLN A 106 31.90 4.32 22.82
C GLN A 106 31.02 3.26 23.47
N VAL A 107 30.38 3.66 24.57
CA VAL A 107 29.22 2.99 25.10
C VAL A 107 28.14 3.22 24.06
N ASP A 108 27.81 2.14 23.36
CA ASP A 108 26.52 1.91 22.73
C ASP A 108 25.38 2.15 23.74
N ARG A 109 25.04 3.42 23.89
CA ARG A 109 23.76 3.93 24.36
C ARG A 109 23.34 4.86 23.23
N GLY A 110 22.10 4.73 22.76
CA GLY A 110 21.51 5.66 21.81
C GLY A 110 21.69 7.12 22.25
N PRO A 111 21.39 8.09 21.36
CA PRO A 111 21.62 9.51 21.62
C PRO A 111 21.12 9.85 23.04
N PRO A 112 21.92 10.58 23.84
CA PRO A 112 21.47 11.02 25.15
C PRO A 112 20.08 11.64 24.98
N ARG A 113 19.17 11.25 25.87
CA ARG A 113 17.75 11.62 25.79
C ARG A 113 17.62 13.14 25.63
N GLU A 114 17.28 13.58 24.43
CA GLU A 114 16.91 14.95 24.12
C GLU A 114 15.69 15.35 24.96
N ALA A 115 15.82 16.48 25.64
CA ALA A 115 14.76 17.16 26.32
C ALA A 115 14.21 18.19 25.34
N CYS A 116 13.29 17.72 24.49
CA CYS A 116 12.57 18.40 23.41
C CYS A 116 11.78 19.69 23.77
N ALA A 117 12.34 20.50 24.66
CA ALA A 117 11.89 21.78 25.15
C ALA A 117 12.99 22.38 26.03
N GLY A 118 13.46 23.58 25.68
CA GLY A 118 14.45 24.29 26.50
C GLY A 118 15.54 24.99 25.70
N GLY A 119 15.64 24.72 24.39
CA GLY A 119 16.59 25.33 23.47
C GLY A 119 18.03 24.90 23.74
N ILE A 120 18.23 23.69 24.27
CA ILE A 120 19.52 23.10 24.57
C ILE A 120 19.66 21.87 23.68
N ASP A 121 20.82 21.74 23.03
CA ASP A 121 21.21 20.56 22.27
C ASP A 121 21.85 19.57 23.26
N GLU A 122 21.10 18.55 23.70
CA GLU A 122 21.60 17.62 24.71
C GLU A 122 22.49 16.51 24.15
N ASP A 123 22.43 16.27 22.85
CA ASP A 123 23.16 15.20 22.17
C ASP A 123 24.38 15.67 21.36
N GLY A 124 24.45 16.98 21.12
CA GLY A 124 25.56 17.68 20.48
C GLY A 124 25.53 17.63 18.96
N ASP A 125 24.41 17.29 18.32
CA ASP A 125 24.30 17.19 16.87
C ASP A 125 24.09 18.54 16.16
N GLY A 126 23.84 19.60 16.95
CA GLY A 126 23.66 20.98 16.49
C GLY A 126 22.20 21.39 16.26
N LEU A 127 21.24 20.53 16.59
CA LEU A 127 19.81 20.79 16.53
C LEU A 127 19.25 20.93 17.97
N THR A 128 18.11 21.59 18.13
CA THR A 128 17.52 21.83 19.46
C THR A 128 16.02 21.69 19.42
N ASP A 129 15.42 21.15 20.49
CA ASP A 129 13.96 21.06 20.64
C ASP A 129 13.28 20.36 19.43
N CYS A 130 12.23 20.95 18.84
CA CYS A 130 11.52 20.36 17.69
C CYS A 130 12.28 20.46 16.36
N GLU A 131 13.39 21.22 16.35
CA GLU A 131 14.30 21.24 15.20
C GLU A 131 15.22 19.99 15.21
N ASP A 132 15.21 19.19 16.28
CA ASP A 132 15.93 17.92 16.46
C ASP A 132 15.11 16.69 16.01
N PRO A 133 15.63 15.84 15.09
CA PRO A 133 15.03 14.58 14.66
C PRO A 133 14.62 13.60 15.76
N ASP A 134 15.32 13.61 16.88
CA ASP A 134 15.03 12.74 18.02
C ASP A 134 13.80 13.21 18.82
N CYS A 135 13.28 14.40 18.50
CA CYS A 135 12.12 15.02 19.15
C CYS A 135 10.80 14.92 18.40
N HIS A 136 10.79 14.41 17.16
CA HIS A 136 9.61 14.32 16.29
C HIS A 136 8.39 13.61 16.94
N LEU A 137 8.61 12.72 17.91
CA LEU A 137 7.54 12.00 18.62
C LEU A 137 7.33 12.47 20.07
N SER A 138 8.02 13.53 20.47
CA SER A 138 7.93 14.07 21.80
C SER A 138 6.60 14.82 21.98
N PRO A 139 5.90 14.66 23.11
CA PRO A 139 4.68 15.41 23.40
C PRO A 139 4.74 16.94 23.17
N PRO A 140 5.85 17.64 23.45
CA PRO A 140 5.97 19.06 23.13
C PRO A 140 6.03 19.41 21.63
N CYS A 141 6.35 18.48 20.73
CA CYS A 141 6.48 18.73 19.29
C CYS A 141 5.25 18.19 18.53
N PHE A 142 4.89 16.92 18.73
CA PHE A 142 3.70 16.33 18.09
C PHE A 142 2.35 16.97 18.49
N ALA A 143 2.30 17.74 19.58
CA ALA A 143 1.06 18.38 20.06
C ALA A 143 0.96 19.88 19.72
N VAL A 144 1.94 20.45 19.02
CA VAL A 144 1.88 21.85 18.59
C VAL A 144 0.92 21.96 17.41
N ARG A 145 0.17 23.06 17.38
CA ARG A 145 -0.58 23.44 16.19
C ARG A 145 0.38 24.24 15.32
N GLU A 146 0.54 23.81 14.08
CA GLU A 146 1.33 24.52 13.08
C GLU A 146 1.02 26.02 13.00
N THR A 147 2.07 26.84 13.06
CA THR A 147 2.04 28.25 12.68
C THR A 147 2.46 28.34 11.22
N CYS A 148 1.48 28.22 10.33
CA CYS A 148 1.66 28.05 8.89
C CYS A 148 2.22 29.23 8.10
N ASP A 149 2.90 30.18 8.75
CA ASP A 149 3.46 31.39 8.14
C ASP A 149 4.76 31.88 8.78
N ASN A 150 5.42 31.04 9.59
CA ASN A 150 6.58 31.42 10.39
C ASN A 150 7.91 30.87 9.83
N GLY A 151 7.89 30.02 8.80
CA GLY A 151 9.07 29.41 8.19
C GLY A 151 9.75 28.37 9.06
N ARG A 152 9.03 27.79 10.03
CA ARG A 152 9.52 26.78 10.98
C ARG A 152 8.67 25.52 10.86
N ASP A 153 9.29 24.42 11.24
CA ASP A 153 8.66 23.13 11.45
C ASP A 153 8.25 23.09 12.92
N ASP A 154 7.00 23.45 13.22
CA ASP A 154 6.54 23.65 14.59
C ASP A 154 6.23 22.32 15.30
N ASP A 155 5.94 21.25 14.54
CA ASP A 155 5.67 19.91 15.06
C ASP A 155 6.83 18.91 14.89
N GLY A 156 7.88 19.28 14.17
CA GLY A 156 9.08 18.49 13.97
C GLY A 156 8.82 17.32 13.03
N ASP A 157 8.16 17.50 11.90
CA ASP A 157 7.95 16.42 10.91
C ASP A 157 8.77 16.60 9.62
N GLN A 158 9.62 17.63 9.59
CA GLN A 158 10.44 18.15 8.49
C GLN A 158 9.63 18.82 7.37
N LEU A 159 8.39 19.20 7.62
CA LEU A 159 7.59 20.03 6.73
C LEU A 159 7.39 21.41 7.36
N THR A 160 7.48 22.46 6.54
CA THR A 160 7.37 23.85 7.02
C THR A 160 6.22 24.55 6.33
N ASP A 161 5.45 25.34 7.08
CA ASP A 161 4.36 26.17 6.56
C ASP A 161 3.42 25.40 5.59
N CYS A 162 3.26 25.86 4.35
CA CYS A 162 2.33 25.27 3.40
C CYS A 162 2.81 23.95 2.77
N ASP A 163 4.05 23.55 3.05
CA ASP A 163 4.53 22.20 2.72
C ASP A 163 4.06 21.18 3.78
N ASP A 164 3.59 21.64 4.94
CA ASP A 164 3.02 20.81 5.99
C ASP A 164 1.52 20.47 5.75
N ALA A 165 1.14 19.24 6.11
CA ALA A 165 -0.20 18.70 5.87
C ALA A 165 -1.27 19.25 6.84
N TYR A 166 -0.90 19.60 8.06
CA TYR A 166 -1.75 20.25 9.05
C TYR A 166 -2.02 21.73 8.71
N CYS A 167 -1.18 22.34 7.89
CA CYS A 167 -1.39 23.69 7.36
C CYS A 167 -2.38 23.77 6.19
N LEU A 168 -2.71 22.66 5.54
CA LEU A 168 -3.59 22.66 4.38
C LEU A 168 -5.00 23.19 4.72
N GLY A 169 -5.38 24.28 4.05
CA GLY A 169 -6.71 24.88 4.18
C GLY A 169 -6.79 26.04 5.19
N GLU A 170 -5.69 26.36 5.87
CA GLU A 170 -5.56 27.63 6.60
C GLU A 170 -5.52 28.81 5.60
N PRO A 171 -5.96 30.02 5.98
CA PRO A 171 -5.99 31.17 5.06
C PRO A 171 -4.63 31.52 4.42
N VAL A 172 -3.53 31.21 5.11
CA VAL A 172 -2.16 31.45 4.61
C VAL A 172 -1.68 30.32 3.68
N CYS A 173 -2.19 29.11 3.88
CA CYS A 173 -1.90 27.93 3.09
C CYS A 173 -3.19 27.40 2.45
N PRO A 174 -3.73 28.14 1.45
CA PRO A 174 -4.89 27.67 0.74
C PRO A 174 -4.54 26.30 0.17
N ALA A 175 -5.40 25.31 0.43
CA ALA A 175 -5.27 23.99 -0.17
C ALA A 175 -4.94 24.18 -1.66
N PRO A 176 -3.97 23.42 -2.21
CA PRO A 176 -3.46 23.63 -3.55
C PRO A 176 -4.63 23.86 -4.49
N ASP A 177 -4.47 24.84 -5.38
CA ASP A 177 -5.36 25.06 -6.52
C ASP A 177 -5.54 23.71 -7.23
N VAL A 178 -6.61 23.02 -6.83
CA VAL A 178 -7.20 21.94 -7.58
C VAL A 178 -8.56 22.47 -7.94
N ASP A 179 -8.61 23.15 -9.09
CA ASP A 179 -9.85 23.59 -9.69
C ASP A 179 -10.90 22.47 -9.65
N PRO A 180 -12.16 22.80 -9.26
CA PRO A 180 -13.23 21.82 -9.27
C PRO A 180 -13.32 21.18 -10.66
N PHE A 181 -13.75 19.92 -10.73
CA PHE A 181 -14.08 19.38 -12.04
C PHE A 181 -15.19 20.22 -12.69
N ASP A 182 -15.05 20.54 -13.97
CA ASP A 182 -16.23 20.85 -14.77
C ASP A 182 -16.99 19.55 -15.11
N ASN A 183 -18.23 19.67 -15.57
CA ASN A 183 -19.06 18.49 -15.88
C ASN A 183 -18.44 17.59 -16.97
N ALA A 184 -17.68 18.15 -17.92
CA ALA A 184 -17.09 17.37 -19.00
C ALA A 184 -15.87 16.57 -18.49
N ALA A 185 -15.01 17.20 -17.68
CA ALA A 185 -13.87 16.57 -17.03
C ALA A 185 -14.32 15.48 -16.04
N LEU A 186 -15.39 15.73 -15.27
CA LEU A 186 -15.94 14.74 -14.36
C LEU A 186 -16.59 13.56 -15.09
N GLN A 187 -17.33 13.82 -16.18
CA GLN A 187 -17.89 12.75 -17.01
C GLN A 187 -16.77 11.87 -17.59
N ALA A 188 -15.72 12.48 -18.15
CA ALA A 188 -14.58 11.73 -18.68
C ALA A 188 -13.91 10.84 -17.62
N ARG A 189 -13.87 11.30 -16.37
CA ARG A 189 -13.34 10.50 -15.26
C ARG A 189 -14.25 9.30 -14.92
N PHE A 190 -15.57 9.51 -14.89
CA PHE A 190 -16.51 8.41 -14.69
C PHE A 190 -16.52 7.41 -15.85
N ASP A 191 -16.33 7.87 -17.08
CA ASP A 191 -16.23 6.99 -18.25
C ASP A 191 -15.04 6.02 -18.13
N ILE A 192 -13.91 6.52 -17.62
CA ILE A 192 -12.68 5.72 -17.47
C ILE A 192 -12.76 4.80 -16.24
N ASP A 193 -13.15 5.34 -15.08
CA ASP A 193 -12.97 4.62 -13.82
C ASP A 193 -14.22 3.91 -13.31
N CYS A 194 -15.41 4.30 -13.79
CA CYS A 194 -16.66 3.82 -13.22
C CYS A 194 -17.52 3.09 -14.26
N ALA A 195 -17.58 3.58 -15.50
CA ALA A 195 -18.50 3.08 -16.51
C ALA A 195 -18.20 1.65 -16.97
N GLY A 196 -16.99 1.14 -16.71
CA GLY A 196 -16.66 -0.28 -16.94
C GLY A 196 -17.59 -1.24 -16.18
N CYS A 197 -18.07 -0.83 -15.00
CA CYS A 197 -19.04 -1.57 -14.19
C CYS A 197 -20.40 -0.88 -14.05
N HIS A 198 -20.41 0.45 -14.14
CA HIS A 198 -21.58 1.29 -14.07
C HIS A 198 -21.91 1.84 -15.45
N GLY A 199 -21.95 0.97 -16.46
CA GLY A 199 -22.18 1.33 -17.86
C GLY A 199 -23.61 1.07 -18.33
N PRO A 200 -23.89 1.25 -19.62
CA PRO A 200 -25.24 1.11 -20.17
C PRO A 200 -25.70 -0.34 -20.33
N ILE A 201 -24.78 -1.32 -20.20
CA ILE A 201 -25.05 -2.75 -20.37
C ILE A 201 -24.91 -3.41 -18.99
N GLU A 202 -26.03 -3.92 -18.46
CA GLU A 202 -26.10 -4.60 -17.16
C GLU A 202 -25.37 -3.83 -16.04
N PRO A 203 -25.77 -2.57 -15.78
CA PRO A 203 -25.09 -1.73 -14.79
C PRO A 203 -25.08 -2.40 -13.42
N PHE A 204 -23.90 -2.51 -12.82
CA PHE A 204 -23.76 -2.98 -11.46
C PHE A 204 -24.60 -2.08 -10.53
N ALA A 205 -25.36 -2.72 -9.63
CA ALA A 205 -26.32 -2.07 -8.74
C ALA A 205 -27.37 -1.17 -9.46
N GLY A 206 -27.60 -1.36 -10.76
CA GLY A 206 -28.57 -0.60 -11.54
C GLY A 206 -28.18 0.88 -11.73
N LEU A 207 -26.89 1.22 -11.61
CA LEU A 207 -26.37 2.57 -11.79
C LEU A 207 -25.58 2.67 -13.10
N ASP A 208 -26.03 3.52 -14.01
CA ASP A 208 -25.33 3.86 -15.27
C ASP A 208 -24.76 5.27 -15.18
N LEU A 209 -23.42 5.39 -15.20
CA LEU A 209 -22.65 6.62 -15.12
C LEU A 209 -22.10 7.07 -16.48
N SER A 210 -22.42 6.35 -17.58
CA SER A 210 -21.91 6.64 -18.94
C SER A 210 -22.72 7.69 -19.71
N ALA A 211 -23.95 7.93 -19.29
CA ALA A 211 -24.81 9.03 -19.75
C ALA A 211 -24.60 10.24 -18.80
N PRO A 212 -25.05 11.49 -19.11
CA PRO A 212 -24.68 12.68 -18.34
C PRO A 212 -24.91 12.47 -16.84
N PHE A 213 -23.82 12.18 -16.14
CA PHE A 213 -23.86 11.47 -14.87
C PHE A 213 -24.63 12.27 -13.81
N ALA A 214 -24.56 13.59 -13.90
CA ALA A 214 -25.20 14.51 -12.96
C ALA A 214 -26.71 14.23 -12.86
N ALA A 215 -27.37 13.86 -13.96
CA ALA A 215 -28.79 13.56 -13.98
C ALA A 215 -29.19 12.33 -13.16
N VAL A 216 -28.26 11.40 -12.92
CA VAL A 216 -28.51 10.13 -12.22
C VAL A 216 -27.90 10.08 -10.82
N VAL A 217 -27.04 11.04 -10.46
CA VAL A 217 -26.41 11.12 -9.13
C VAL A 217 -26.89 12.31 -8.30
N VAL A 218 -27.15 13.47 -8.90
CA VAL A 218 -27.47 14.69 -8.13
C VAL A 218 -28.92 14.64 -7.65
N GLY A 219 -29.10 14.74 -6.32
CA GLY A 219 -30.42 14.71 -5.67
C GLY A 219 -31.10 13.33 -5.73
N VAL A 220 -30.39 12.29 -6.14
CA VAL A 220 -30.90 10.91 -6.18
C VAL A 220 -30.48 10.18 -4.91
N ARG A 221 -31.41 9.51 -4.23
CA ARG A 221 -31.12 8.77 -2.99
C ARG A 221 -30.13 7.63 -3.21
N SER A 222 -29.21 7.45 -2.26
CA SER A 222 -28.33 6.27 -2.25
C SER A 222 -29.15 5.01 -1.96
N LEU A 223 -28.84 3.91 -2.65
CA LEU A 223 -29.48 2.61 -2.42
C LEU A 223 -28.92 1.92 -1.17
N GLU A 224 -27.60 2.05 -0.94
CA GLU A 224 -26.93 1.46 0.21
C GLU A 224 -27.24 2.23 1.50
N VAL A 225 -27.27 3.56 1.42
CA VAL A 225 -27.56 4.43 2.59
C VAL A 225 -28.68 5.41 2.25
N PRO A 226 -29.97 5.02 2.35
CA PRO A 226 -31.11 5.86 1.94
C PRO A 226 -31.25 7.20 2.70
N ALA A 227 -30.54 7.37 3.82
CA ALA A 227 -30.47 8.64 4.53
C ALA A 227 -29.70 9.73 3.76
N LEU A 228 -28.82 9.34 2.83
CA LEU A 228 -27.97 10.22 2.03
C LEU A 228 -28.40 10.25 0.57
N ASP A 229 -28.04 11.33 -0.12
CA ASP A 229 -28.12 11.39 -1.58
C ASP A 229 -26.81 10.82 -2.16
N ARG A 230 -26.83 10.26 -3.38
CA ARG A 230 -25.62 9.86 -4.11
C ARG A 230 -24.71 11.08 -4.25
N VAL A 231 -25.26 12.20 -4.70
CA VAL A 231 -24.69 13.54 -4.58
C VAL A 231 -25.74 14.49 -4.02
N LYS A 232 -25.43 15.10 -2.89
CA LYS A 232 -26.19 16.20 -2.29
C LYS A 232 -25.56 17.52 -2.74
N ALA A 233 -26.26 18.27 -3.59
CA ALA A 233 -25.81 19.58 -4.04
C ALA A 233 -25.49 20.52 -2.85
N GLY A 234 -24.33 21.15 -2.90
CA GLY A 234 -23.83 22.08 -1.87
C GLY A 234 -23.29 21.41 -0.60
N ASP A 235 -23.30 20.08 -0.50
CA ASP A 235 -22.83 19.38 0.70
C ASP A 235 -22.16 18.03 0.37
N ARG A 236 -20.83 18.07 0.18
CA ARG A 236 -20.05 16.84 -0.03
C ARG A 236 -20.09 15.85 1.14
N LYS A 237 -20.34 16.30 2.39
CA LYS A 237 -20.39 15.41 3.57
C LYS A 237 -21.67 14.58 3.59
N LEU A 238 -22.74 15.08 2.99
CA LEU A 238 -24.01 14.37 2.80
C LEU A 238 -24.11 13.66 1.43
N SER A 239 -23.01 13.58 0.69
CA SER A 239 -22.93 12.93 -0.62
C SER A 239 -22.27 11.55 -0.51
N TYR A 240 -23.06 10.49 -0.71
CA TYR A 240 -22.57 9.12 -0.55
C TYR A 240 -21.46 8.75 -1.54
N LEU A 241 -21.51 9.29 -2.76
CA LEU A 241 -20.45 9.12 -3.77
C LEU A 241 -19.12 9.68 -3.26
N PHE A 242 -19.13 10.87 -2.65
CA PHE A 242 -17.93 11.48 -2.08
C PHE A 242 -17.34 10.59 -0.98
N LEU A 243 -18.19 10.07 -0.10
CA LEU A 243 -17.77 9.17 0.97
C LEU A 243 -17.16 7.86 0.45
N LYS A 244 -17.68 7.31 -0.66
CA LYS A 244 -17.12 6.12 -1.31
C LYS A 244 -15.74 6.38 -1.91
N VAL A 245 -15.52 7.54 -2.55
CA VAL A 245 -14.22 7.88 -3.14
C VAL A 245 -13.18 8.31 -2.11
N THR A 246 -13.60 8.86 -0.97
CA THR A 246 -12.70 9.18 0.14
C THR A 246 -12.52 8.05 1.14
N LYS A 247 -13.09 6.86 0.90
CA LYS A 247 -13.03 5.67 1.78
C LYS A 247 -13.66 5.89 3.18
N ARG A 248 -14.64 6.78 3.27
CA ARG A 248 -15.35 7.16 4.50
C ARG A 248 -16.79 6.64 4.56
N HIS A 249 -17.24 5.88 3.57
CA HIS A 249 -18.60 5.36 3.50
C HIS A 249 -18.97 4.45 4.68
N LEU A 250 -17.99 3.78 5.30
CA LEU A 250 -18.22 2.95 6.49
C LEU A 250 -18.60 3.77 7.73
N GLU A 251 -18.21 5.04 7.80
CA GLU A 251 -18.56 5.94 8.92
C GLU A 251 -20.07 6.23 8.99
N VAL A 252 -20.77 6.07 7.87
CA VAL A 252 -22.21 6.32 7.74
C VAL A 252 -23.02 5.03 7.57
N ASN A 253 -22.46 3.89 8.00
CA ASN A 253 -23.03 2.54 7.79
C ASN A 253 -23.23 2.18 6.31
N GLY A 254 -22.37 2.67 5.42
CA GLY A 254 -22.27 2.16 4.05
C GLY A 254 -21.64 0.76 4.00
N GLU A 255 -21.77 0.09 2.85
CA GLU A 255 -21.25 -1.27 2.67
C GLU A 255 -20.21 -1.32 1.53
N GLY A 256 -19.63 -2.49 1.26
CA GLY A 256 -18.73 -2.72 0.13
C GLY A 256 -17.38 -2.00 0.17
N GLU A 257 -16.62 -2.19 -0.91
CA GLU A 257 -15.30 -1.56 -1.09
C GLU A 257 -15.41 -0.07 -1.45
N PRO A 258 -14.36 0.72 -1.17
CA PRO A 258 -14.27 2.07 -1.71
C PRO A 258 -14.23 2.03 -3.24
N MET A 259 -14.75 3.10 -3.86
CA MET A 259 -14.82 3.22 -5.31
C MET A 259 -13.92 4.38 -5.78
N PRO A 260 -13.33 4.33 -6.98
CA PRO A 260 -13.30 3.19 -7.88
C PRO A 260 -12.36 2.08 -7.38
N ILE A 261 -12.69 0.81 -7.66
CA ILE A 261 -11.93 -0.35 -7.16
C ILE A 261 -10.59 -0.50 -7.90
N ASP A 262 -10.62 -0.49 -9.24
CA ASP A 262 -9.42 -0.77 -10.06
C ASP A 262 -8.52 0.46 -10.22
N HIS A 263 -9.12 1.65 -10.15
CA HIS A 263 -8.44 2.94 -10.28
C HIS A 263 -8.86 3.89 -9.15
N PRO A 264 -8.38 3.66 -7.91
CA PRO A 264 -8.68 4.53 -6.78
C PRO A 264 -8.26 5.97 -7.08
N TRP A 265 -9.15 6.90 -6.77
CA TRP A 265 -8.87 8.31 -6.98
C TRP A 265 -7.83 8.84 -5.99
N THR A 266 -7.03 9.79 -6.46
CA THR A 266 -6.08 10.51 -5.59
C THR A 266 -6.83 11.44 -4.63
N SER A 267 -6.17 11.89 -3.57
CA SER A 267 -6.70 12.95 -2.69
C SER A 267 -7.04 14.22 -3.48
N ALA A 268 -6.22 14.57 -4.48
CA ALA A 268 -6.47 15.70 -5.38
C ALA A 268 -7.76 15.51 -6.19
N ASP A 269 -7.96 14.35 -6.81
CA ASP A 269 -9.20 14.06 -7.57
C ASP A 269 -10.44 14.08 -6.68
N ALA A 270 -10.35 13.48 -5.49
CA ALA A 270 -11.43 13.53 -4.52
C ALA A 270 -11.75 14.98 -4.13
N GLU A 271 -10.74 15.83 -3.90
CA GLU A 271 -10.95 17.24 -3.57
C GLU A 271 -11.60 18.02 -4.71
N ARG A 272 -11.20 17.77 -5.97
CA ARG A 272 -11.86 18.37 -7.14
C ARG A 272 -13.32 17.98 -7.26
N LEU A 273 -13.67 16.72 -6.96
CA LEU A 273 -15.07 16.29 -6.87
C LEU A 273 -15.80 16.96 -5.72
N GLY A 274 -15.18 17.04 -4.54
CA GLY A 274 -15.75 17.72 -3.38
C GLY A 274 -16.09 19.18 -3.68
N ARG A 275 -15.18 19.90 -4.36
CA ARG A 275 -15.41 21.29 -4.79
C ARG A 275 -16.48 21.40 -5.87
N TRP A 276 -16.56 20.44 -6.80
CA TRP A 276 -17.69 20.37 -7.74
C TRP A 276 -19.02 20.20 -7.01
N ILE A 277 -19.11 19.27 -6.05
CA ILE A 277 -20.35 19.04 -5.26
C ILE A 277 -20.76 20.28 -4.48
N ASP A 278 -19.81 20.92 -3.79
CA ASP A 278 -20.06 22.11 -2.99
C ASP A 278 -20.46 23.32 -3.85
N GLY A 279 -20.09 23.33 -5.13
CA GLY A 279 -20.42 24.37 -6.11
C GLY A 279 -21.73 24.17 -6.88
N LEU A 280 -22.43 23.04 -6.70
CA LEU A 280 -23.76 22.76 -7.29
C LEU A 280 -24.88 23.55 -6.60
#